data_AF-A0A848H7N2-F1
#
_entry.id   AF-A0A848H7N2-F1
#
_cell.length_a   1.000
_cell.length_b   1.000
_cell.length_c   1.000
_cell.angle_alpha   90.00
_cell.angle_beta   90.00
_cell.angle_gamma   90.00
#
_symmetry.space_group_name_H-M   'P 1'
#
loop_
_entity.id
_entity.type
_entity.pdbx_description
1 polymer ?
#
loop_
_entity_poly.entity_id
_entity_poly.type
_entity_poly.pdbx_seq_one_letter_code
_entity_poly.pdbx_strand_id
1 'polypeptide(L)'
;MHIKKRGNNALLYRSTWVRKGAEENDHGFSRQVYVASLPLQATEIPSDTDAKLTPLEREFVEQRVVGPARQGLARCQADAQKRARDPLWRLEEGLRLVREASALSAQGAVPAARVRELHAAVASIQFIGASSQPAERDPLEAAVESLRNAARAVANGHYGPAPEEGVRKSPIYVRWLEISEQVDGSAPDGLLRQLQARGWVKAKAR
;
A
#
# COMPACT_ATOMS: atom_id res chain seq x y z
N MET A 1 16.95 40.52 13.77
CA MET A 1 17.29 39.43 12.83
C MET A 1 16.20 39.32 11.78
N HIS A 2 16.53 38.97 10.54
CA HIS A 2 15.59 38.75 9.44
C HIS A 2 15.86 37.38 8.80
N ILE A 3 14.82 36.62 8.48
CA ILE A 3 14.93 35.31 7.81
C ILE A 3 14.40 35.42 6.38
N LYS A 4 15.21 34.99 5.40
CA LYS A 4 14.77 34.83 4.00
C LYS A 4 14.72 33.34 3.67
N LYS A 5 13.55 32.84 3.25
CA LYS A 5 13.41 31.44 2.80
C LYS A 5 13.84 31.31 1.33
N ARG A 6 14.67 30.31 1.03
CA ARG A 6 15.14 29.95 -0.31
C ARG A 6 15.20 28.43 -0.42
N GLY A 7 14.34 27.85 -1.24
CA GLY A 7 14.19 26.39 -1.29
C GLY A 7 13.94 25.82 0.10
N ASN A 8 14.78 24.86 0.50
CA ASN A 8 14.67 24.20 1.80
C ASN A 8 15.49 24.86 2.93
N ASN A 9 15.99 26.09 2.72
CA ASN A 9 16.86 26.78 3.66
C ASN A 9 16.27 28.11 4.13
N ALA A 10 16.48 28.41 5.41
CA ALA A 10 16.32 29.71 6.05
C ALA A 10 17.68 30.43 6.09
N LEU A 11 17.80 31.51 5.32
CA LEU A 11 18.96 32.39 5.33
C LEU A 11 18.78 33.46 6.41
N LEU A 12 19.73 33.52 7.36
CA LEU A 12 19.70 34.40 8.51
C LEU A 12 20.49 35.68 8.22
N TYR A 13 19.84 36.84 8.39
CA TYR A 13 20.43 38.15 8.18
C TYR A 13 20.30 39.03 9.42
N ARG A 14 21.43 39.52 9.93
CA ARG A 14 21.45 40.56 10.97
C ARG A 14 21.16 41.90 10.33
N SER A 15 20.17 42.62 10.85
CA SER A 15 19.75 43.91 10.33
C SER A 15 20.15 45.00 11.32
N THR A 16 20.87 46.00 10.87
CA THR A 16 21.28 47.16 11.67
C THR A 16 20.80 48.44 10.99
N TRP A 17 20.16 49.34 11.74
CA TRP A 17 19.74 50.63 11.23
C TRP A 17 20.94 51.58 11.14
N VAL A 18 21.17 52.13 9.95
CA VAL A 18 22.14 53.19 9.70
C VAL A 18 21.36 54.50 9.65
N ARG A 19 21.66 55.42 10.58
CA ARG A 19 20.99 56.73 10.64
C ARG A 19 21.43 57.59 9.46
N LYS A 20 20.59 58.56 9.07
CA LYS A 20 20.95 59.60 8.09
C LYS A 20 22.16 60.40 8.60
N GLY A 21 23.09 60.73 7.70
CA GLY A 21 24.35 61.41 8.01
C GLY A 21 25.44 60.51 8.61
N ALA A 22 25.20 59.20 8.79
CA ALA A 22 26.24 58.24 9.17
C ALA A 22 26.81 57.59 7.91
N GLU A 23 28.12 57.64 7.71
CA GLU A 23 28.79 57.16 6.48
C GLU A 23 28.38 57.95 5.21
N GLU A 24 28.26 59.28 5.33
CA GLU A 24 27.97 60.19 4.19
C GLU A 24 26.66 59.88 3.44
N ASN A 25 25.66 59.31 4.11
CA ASN A 25 24.37 58.96 3.50
C ASN A 25 23.30 60.07 3.62
N ASP A 26 22.49 60.22 2.56
CA ASP A 26 21.42 61.23 2.49
C ASP A 26 20.11 60.85 3.21
N HIS A 27 19.93 59.57 3.55
CA HIS A 27 18.77 59.04 4.25
C HIS A 27 19.12 57.82 5.11
N GLY A 28 18.31 57.55 6.14
CA GLY A 28 18.50 56.37 6.98
C GLY A 28 18.08 55.10 6.24
N PHE A 29 18.84 54.02 6.40
CA PHE A 29 18.56 52.74 5.74
C PHE A 29 18.91 51.56 6.64
N SER A 30 18.40 50.39 6.30
CA SER A 30 18.69 49.15 7.02
C SER A 30 19.78 48.36 6.28
N ARG A 31 20.92 48.14 6.93
CA ARG A 31 21.99 47.26 6.44
C ARG A 31 21.71 45.84 6.88
N GLN A 32 21.74 44.89 5.95
CA GLN A 32 21.58 43.46 6.22
C GLN A 32 22.91 42.74 5.99
N VAL A 33 23.41 42.05 7.01
CA VAL A 33 24.62 41.22 6.94
C VAL A 33 24.21 39.75 7.07
N TYR A 34 24.66 38.92 6.13
CA TYR A 34 24.44 37.48 6.18
C TYR A 34 25.17 36.86 7.37
N VAL A 35 24.50 36.00 8.12
CA VAL A 35 25.07 35.35 9.31
C VAL A 35 25.28 33.85 9.06
N ALA A 36 24.24 33.16 8.63
CA ALA A 36 24.25 31.72 8.40
C ALA A 36 23.06 31.25 7.55
N SER A 37 23.09 29.99 7.14
CA SER A 37 21.98 29.28 6.50
C SER A 37 21.63 28.06 7.35
N LEU A 38 20.34 27.87 7.61
CA LEU A 38 19.82 26.75 8.39
C LEU A 38 18.74 26.03 7.58
N PRO A 39 18.76 24.69 7.47
CA PRO A 39 17.65 23.96 6.85
C PRO A 39 16.33 24.25 7.57
N LEU A 40 15.22 24.33 6.81
CA LEU A 40 13.91 24.61 7.39
C LEU A 40 13.39 23.50 8.31
N GLN A 41 13.91 22.28 8.13
CA GLN A 41 13.65 21.10 8.95
C GLN A 41 14.69 20.89 10.07
N ALA A 42 15.63 21.81 10.27
CA ALA A 42 16.63 21.67 11.31
C ALA A 42 15.99 21.71 12.70
N THR A 43 16.16 20.65 13.48
CA THR A 43 15.62 20.52 14.85
C THR A 43 16.54 21.11 15.90
N GLU A 44 17.73 21.54 15.53
CA GLU A 44 18.73 22.15 16.41
C GLU A 44 19.50 23.23 15.65
N ILE A 45 20.05 24.20 16.38
CA ILE A 45 20.96 25.21 15.80
C ILE A 45 22.37 24.61 15.82
N PRO A 46 23.05 24.44 14.66
CA PRO A 46 24.42 23.95 14.62
C PRO A 46 25.37 24.86 15.40
N SER A 47 26.36 24.30 16.08
CA SER A 47 27.34 25.01 16.91
C SER A 47 27.96 26.23 16.20
N ASP A 48 28.32 26.06 14.93
CA ASP A 48 28.97 27.09 14.12
C ASP A 48 28.04 28.27 13.81
N THR A 49 26.73 28.01 13.78
CA THR A 49 25.71 29.06 13.67
C THR A 49 25.44 29.67 15.03
N ASP A 50 25.34 28.85 16.07
CA ASP A 50 25.06 29.30 17.43
C ASP A 50 26.12 30.29 17.96
N ALA A 51 27.39 30.02 17.68
CA ALA A 51 28.52 30.89 18.04
C ALA A 51 28.46 32.29 17.38
N LYS A 52 27.70 32.44 16.29
CA LYS A 52 27.55 33.71 15.55
C LYS A 52 26.32 34.50 15.97
N LEU A 53 25.42 33.91 16.77
CA LEU A 53 24.14 34.51 17.17
C LEU A 53 24.26 35.15 18.56
N THR A 54 23.65 36.32 18.72
CA THR A 54 23.40 36.85 20.08
C THR A 54 22.27 36.08 20.77
N PRO A 55 22.10 36.18 22.10
CA PRO A 55 21.01 35.49 22.79
C PRO A 55 19.61 35.78 22.24
N LEU A 56 19.33 37.05 21.88
CA LEU A 56 18.05 37.45 21.27
C LEU A 56 17.87 36.88 19.86
N GLU A 57 18.96 36.78 19.10
CA GLU A 57 18.91 36.21 17.75
C GLU A 57 18.75 34.69 17.79
N ARG A 58 19.38 34.02 18.76
CA ARG A 58 19.18 32.60 19.05
C ARG A 58 17.73 32.32 19.37
N GLU A 59 17.13 33.07 20.28
CA GLU A 59 15.71 32.93 20.62
C GLU A 59 14.81 33.15 19.39
N PHE A 60 15.13 34.15 18.56
CA PHE A 60 14.38 34.41 17.33
C PHE A 60 14.47 33.24 16.33
N VAL A 61 15.66 32.68 16.11
CA VAL A 61 15.88 31.52 15.24
C VAL A 61 15.18 30.27 15.80
N GLU A 62 15.26 30.09 17.11
CA GLU A 62 14.61 29.00 17.83
C GLU A 62 13.09 29.05 17.61
N GLN A 63 12.45 30.20 17.82
CA GLN A 63 11.01 30.36 17.65
C GLN A 63 10.54 30.23 16.19
N ARG A 64 11.35 30.70 15.23
CA ARG A 64 10.91 30.84 13.82
C ARG A 64 11.30 29.69 12.91
N VAL A 65 12.32 28.91 13.25
CA VAL A 65 12.81 27.81 12.42
C VAL A 65 12.81 26.50 13.21
N VAL A 66 13.53 26.46 14.33
CA VAL A 66 13.85 25.22 15.02
C VAL A 66 12.66 24.63 15.76
N GLY A 67 11.93 25.45 16.52
CA GLY A 67 10.72 25.06 17.23
C GLY A 67 9.65 24.47 16.30
N PRO A 68 9.28 25.17 15.21
CA PRO A 68 8.38 24.61 14.19
C PRO A 68 8.88 23.31 13.57
N ALA A 69 10.19 23.19 13.27
CA ALA A 69 10.78 21.97 12.73
C ALA A 69 10.66 20.78 13.70
N ARG A 70 10.97 20.98 14.99
CA ARG A 70 10.77 19.94 16.03
C ARG A 70 9.32 19.51 16.15
N GLN A 71 8.40 20.47 16.17
CA GLN A 71 6.96 20.17 16.22
C GLN A 71 6.51 19.40 14.99
N GLY A 72 6.99 19.78 13.80
CA GLY A 72 6.74 19.06 12.55
C GLY A 72 7.22 17.62 12.63
N LEU A 73 8.47 17.40 13.04
CA LEU A 73 9.04 16.07 13.20
C LEU A 73 8.23 15.22 14.20
N ALA A 74 7.91 15.77 15.37
CA ALA A 74 7.13 15.08 16.39
C ALA A 74 5.72 14.69 15.88
N ARG A 75 5.07 15.56 15.09
CA ARG A 75 3.79 15.26 14.44
C ARG A 75 3.93 14.15 13.41
N CYS A 76 4.92 14.22 12.53
CA CYS A 76 5.18 13.16 11.54
C CYS A 76 5.43 11.81 12.23
N GLN A 77 6.19 11.79 13.32
CA GLN A 77 6.42 10.58 14.11
C GLN A 77 5.13 10.08 14.77
N ALA A 78 4.34 10.98 15.37
CA ALA A 78 3.07 10.62 15.99
C ALA A 78 2.08 10.06 14.96
N ASP A 79 1.98 10.66 13.78
CA ASP A 79 1.12 10.19 12.70
C ASP A 79 1.59 8.86 12.12
N ALA A 80 2.91 8.67 11.96
CA ALA A 80 3.48 7.39 11.58
C ALA A 80 3.18 6.31 12.63
N GLN A 81 3.26 6.62 13.92
CA GLN A 81 2.89 5.69 14.99
C GLN A 81 1.39 5.38 15.01
N LYS A 82 0.53 6.37 14.77
CA LYS A 82 -0.92 6.17 14.62
C LYS A 82 -1.21 5.21 13.47
N ARG A 83 -0.70 5.50 12.27
CA ARG A 83 -0.81 4.60 11.11
C ARG A 83 -0.25 3.21 11.40
N ALA A 84 0.88 3.15 12.11
CA ALA A 84 1.50 1.89 12.46
C ALA A 84 0.63 1.02 13.36
N ARG A 85 -0.23 1.62 14.18
CA ARG A 85 -1.15 0.95 15.11
C ARG A 85 -2.58 0.82 14.59
N ASP A 86 -2.90 1.47 13.48
CA ASP A 86 -4.21 1.43 12.84
C ASP A 86 -4.36 0.14 12.01
N PRO A 87 -5.19 -0.82 12.45
CA PRO A 87 -5.35 -2.09 11.74
C PRO A 87 -5.91 -1.92 10.33
N LEU A 88 -6.75 -0.91 10.10
CA LEU A 88 -7.35 -0.65 8.78
C LEU A 88 -6.28 -0.16 7.80
N TRP A 89 -5.46 0.80 8.22
CA TRP A 89 -4.34 1.29 7.42
C TRP A 89 -3.36 0.16 7.06
N ARG A 90 -3.08 -0.75 8.01
CA ARG A 90 -2.22 -1.92 7.78
C ARG A 90 -2.81 -2.90 6.77
N LEU A 91 -4.13 -3.10 6.80
CA LEU A 91 -4.82 -3.93 5.81
C LEU A 91 -4.78 -3.33 4.41
N GLU A 92 -5.01 -2.02 4.29
CA GLU A 92 -4.92 -1.31 3.01
C GLU A 92 -3.51 -1.39 2.41
N GLU A 93 -2.49 -1.18 3.24
CA GLU A 93 -1.10 -1.28 2.82
C GLU A 93 -0.71 -2.73 2.47
N GLY A 94 -1.20 -3.71 3.25
CA GLY A 94 -1.05 -5.12 2.93
C GLY A 94 -1.67 -5.47 1.58
N LEU A 95 -2.87 -4.99 1.28
CA LEU A 95 -3.53 -5.19 0.00
C LEU A 95 -2.74 -4.56 -1.16
N ARG A 96 -2.19 -3.35 -0.97
CA ARG A 96 -1.31 -2.70 -1.96
C ARG A 96 -0.10 -3.58 -2.27
N LEU A 97 0.60 -4.05 -1.24
CA LEU A 97 1.78 -4.91 -1.39
C LEU A 97 1.47 -6.25 -2.06
N VAL A 98 0.32 -6.87 -1.74
CA VAL A 98 -0.11 -8.12 -2.37
C VAL A 98 -0.43 -7.91 -3.85
N ARG A 99 -1.03 -6.78 -4.22
CA ARG A 99 -1.27 -6.43 -5.63
C ARG A 99 0.05 -6.24 -6.39
N GLU A 100 1.03 -5.57 -5.78
CA GLU A 100 2.37 -5.41 -6.36
C GLU A 100 3.08 -6.75 -6.52
N ALA A 101 3.04 -7.62 -5.50
CA ALA A 101 3.60 -8.96 -5.57
C ALA A 101 2.91 -9.80 -6.66
N SER A 102 1.60 -9.67 -6.82
CA SER A 102 0.84 -10.33 -7.90
C SER A 102 1.32 -9.87 -9.28
N ALA A 103 1.48 -8.56 -9.50
CA ALA A 103 2.02 -8.02 -10.75
C ALA A 103 3.44 -8.50 -11.04
N LEU A 104 4.30 -8.56 -10.01
CA LEU A 104 5.67 -9.06 -10.12
C LEU A 104 5.76 -10.58 -10.27
N SER A 105 4.73 -11.33 -9.87
CA SER A 105 4.75 -12.80 -9.92
C SER A 105 4.86 -13.36 -11.34
N ALA A 106 4.50 -12.55 -12.35
CA ALA A 106 4.73 -12.87 -13.76
C ALA A 106 6.23 -12.94 -14.13
N GLN A 107 7.09 -12.27 -13.36
CA GLN A 107 8.54 -12.24 -13.56
C GLN A 107 9.28 -13.22 -12.63
N GLY A 108 8.65 -13.62 -11.52
CA GLY A 108 9.22 -14.57 -10.57
C GLY A 108 8.13 -15.27 -9.77
N ALA A 109 8.01 -16.59 -9.93
CA ALA A 109 7.00 -17.37 -9.23
C ALA A 109 7.18 -17.31 -7.70
N VAL A 110 6.09 -17.12 -6.98
CA VAL A 110 6.07 -17.12 -5.51
C VAL A 110 5.73 -18.53 -5.02
N PRO A 111 6.46 -19.09 -4.04
CA PRO A 111 6.14 -20.41 -3.48
C PRO A 111 4.73 -20.47 -2.90
N ALA A 112 3.96 -21.50 -3.26
CA ALA A 112 2.57 -21.68 -2.80
C ALA A 112 2.45 -21.74 -1.25
N ALA A 113 3.49 -22.21 -0.56
CA ALA A 113 3.53 -22.22 0.91
C ALA A 113 3.43 -20.79 1.49
N ARG A 114 4.10 -19.80 0.89
CA ARG A 114 4.05 -18.40 1.35
C ARG A 114 2.70 -17.76 1.12
N VAL A 115 2.04 -18.10 0.01
CA VAL A 115 0.68 -17.63 -0.28
C VAL A 115 -0.33 -18.21 0.73
N ARG A 116 -0.17 -19.49 1.12
CA ARG A 116 -1.01 -20.12 2.15
C ARG A 116 -0.80 -19.50 3.54
N GLU A 117 0.44 -19.24 3.92
CA GLU A 117 0.77 -18.55 5.19
C GLU A 117 0.11 -17.18 5.25
N LEU A 118 0.17 -16.40 4.16
CA LEU A 118 -0.49 -15.10 4.06
C LEU A 118 -2.02 -15.22 4.19
N HIS A 119 -2.63 -16.19 3.50
CA HIS A 119 -4.07 -16.43 3.60
C HIS A 119 -4.50 -16.78 5.04
N ALA A 120 -3.73 -17.63 5.73
CA ALA A 120 -3.99 -17.98 7.12
C ALA A 120 -3.85 -16.77 8.06
N ALA A 121 -2.85 -15.90 7.84
CA ALA A 121 -2.68 -14.68 8.61
C ALA A 121 -3.86 -13.72 8.44
N VAL A 122 -4.33 -13.51 7.20
CA VAL A 122 -5.51 -12.68 6.91
C VAL A 122 -6.76 -13.25 7.54
N ALA A 123 -6.95 -14.58 7.50
CA ALA A 123 -8.10 -15.25 8.12
C ALA A 123 -8.15 -15.11 9.65
N SER A 124 -7.01 -14.83 10.30
CA SER A 124 -6.93 -14.64 11.76
C SER A 124 -7.31 -13.24 12.25
N ILE A 125 -7.53 -12.29 11.34
CA ILE A 125 -7.80 -10.89 11.66
C ILE A 125 -9.22 -10.75 12.21
N GLN A 126 -9.36 -10.12 13.37
CA GLN A 126 -10.65 -9.82 13.98
C GLN A 126 -11.30 -8.63 13.25
N PHE A 127 -12.56 -8.76 12.86
CA PHE A 127 -13.33 -7.69 12.22
C PHE A 127 -14.74 -7.58 12.85
N ILE A 128 -15.34 -6.40 12.71
CA ILE A 128 -16.71 -6.12 13.17
C ILE A 128 -17.67 -6.46 12.03
N GLY A 129 -18.67 -7.27 12.34
CA GLY A 129 -19.49 -8.00 11.37
C GLY A 129 -19.49 -9.44 11.84
N ALA A 130 -20.66 -10.11 11.82
CA ALA A 130 -20.76 -11.49 12.28
C ALA A 130 -19.58 -12.30 11.74
N SER A 131 -18.97 -13.14 12.58
CA SER A 131 -18.08 -14.19 12.10
C SER A 131 -18.91 -15.15 11.26
N SER A 132 -19.27 -14.72 10.06
CA SER A 132 -19.61 -15.64 9.01
C SER A 132 -18.30 -16.36 8.74
N GLN A 133 -18.28 -17.65 9.11
CA GLN A 133 -17.77 -18.64 8.16
C GLN A 133 -18.02 -18.09 6.75
N PRO A 134 -16.97 -17.99 5.91
CA PRO A 134 -16.95 -17.11 4.73
C PRO A 134 -18.33 -17.12 4.13
N ALA A 135 -19.07 -16.00 4.25
CA ALA A 135 -20.51 -15.92 3.95
C ALA A 135 -20.76 -16.84 2.77
N GLU A 136 -21.40 -17.98 3.03
CA GLU A 136 -21.31 -19.17 2.18
C GLU A 136 -21.60 -18.70 0.77
N ARG A 137 -20.53 -18.49 -0.01
CA ARG A 137 -20.66 -17.98 -1.37
C ARG A 137 -21.63 -18.94 -2.00
N ASP A 138 -22.64 -18.41 -2.71
CA ASP A 138 -23.61 -19.26 -3.39
C ASP A 138 -22.82 -20.41 -4.04
N PRO A 139 -23.03 -21.67 -3.62
CA PRO A 139 -22.20 -22.77 -4.07
C PRO A 139 -22.17 -22.89 -5.60
N LEU A 140 -23.23 -22.43 -6.28
CA LEU A 140 -23.27 -22.37 -7.74
C LEU A 140 -22.36 -21.26 -8.29
N GLU A 141 -22.32 -20.08 -7.66
CA GLU A 141 -21.41 -18.99 -8.05
C GLU A 141 -19.94 -19.40 -7.86
N ALA A 142 -19.63 -20.04 -6.73
CA ALA A 142 -18.29 -20.59 -6.47
C ALA A 142 -17.90 -21.69 -7.48
N ALA A 143 -18.83 -22.57 -7.88
CA ALA A 143 -18.59 -23.56 -8.91
C ALA A 143 -18.31 -22.93 -10.28
N VAL A 144 -19.09 -21.91 -10.67
CA VAL A 144 -18.89 -21.17 -11.92
C VAL A 144 -17.52 -20.48 -11.96
N GLU A 145 -17.12 -19.82 -10.88
CA GLU A 145 -15.79 -19.18 -10.79
C GLU A 145 -14.65 -20.22 -10.87
N SER A 146 -14.81 -21.35 -10.20
CA SER A 146 -13.83 -22.44 -10.21
C SER A 146 -13.63 -23.00 -11.63
N LEU A 147 -14.71 -23.22 -12.38
CA LEU A 147 -14.65 -23.66 -13.77
C LEU A 147 -13.97 -22.62 -14.69
N ARG A 148 -14.26 -21.33 -14.50
CA ARG A 148 -13.59 -20.24 -15.25
C ARG A 148 -12.09 -20.20 -14.97
N ASN A 149 -11.69 -20.36 -13.72
CA ASN A 149 -10.29 -20.36 -13.33
C ASN A 149 -9.56 -21.59 -13.88
N ALA A 150 -10.18 -22.77 -13.82
CA ALA A 150 -9.64 -23.98 -14.43
C ALA A 150 -9.45 -23.81 -15.95
N ALA A 151 -10.43 -23.24 -16.65
CA ALA A 151 -10.34 -22.96 -18.07
C ALA A 151 -9.19 -21.98 -18.41
N ARG A 152 -9.02 -20.91 -17.61
CA ARG A 152 -7.88 -19.99 -17.76
C ARG A 152 -6.54 -20.67 -17.53
N ALA A 153 -6.44 -21.56 -16.55
CA ALA A 153 -5.21 -22.30 -16.29
C ALA A 153 -4.83 -23.19 -17.50
N VAL A 154 -5.81 -23.88 -18.10
CA VAL A 154 -5.59 -24.66 -19.33
C VAL A 154 -5.16 -23.76 -20.49
N ALA A 155 -5.87 -22.65 -20.73
CA ALA A 155 -5.56 -21.71 -21.81
C ALA A 155 -4.16 -21.10 -21.67
N ASN A 156 -3.72 -20.85 -20.44
CA ASN A 156 -2.39 -20.30 -20.14
C ASN A 156 -1.28 -21.37 -20.17
N GLY A 157 -1.57 -22.60 -20.59
CA GLY A 157 -0.59 -23.67 -20.73
C GLY A 157 -0.13 -24.30 -19.41
N HIS A 158 -0.88 -24.12 -18.31
CA HIS A 158 -0.51 -24.67 -17.00
C HIS A 158 -0.27 -26.19 -17.01
N TYR A 159 -1.00 -26.90 -17.87
CA TYR A 159 -0.92 -28.36 -18.01
C TYR A 159 -0.09 -28.83 -19.22
N GLY A 160 0.56 -27.90 -19.95
CA GLY A 160 1.29 -28.20 -21.18
C GLY A 160 0.40 -28.59 -22.37
N PRO A 161 1.00 -28.94 -23.53
CA PRO A 161 0.27 -29.43 -24.70
C PRO A 161 -0.26 -30.86 -24.46
N ALA A 162 -1.34 -31.22 -25.15
CA ALA A 162 -1.86 -32.59 -25.13
C ALA A 162 -0.82 -33.58 -25.70
N PRO A 163 -0.71 -34.80 -25.14
CA PRO A 163 0.19 -35.82 -25.68
C PRO A 163 -0.25 -36.26 -27.09
N GLU A 164 0.73 -36.58 -27.95
CA GLU A 164 0.48 -36.95 -29.35
C GLU A 164 -0.35 -38.25 -29.49
N GLU A 165 -0.19 -39.18 -28.56
CA GLU A 165 -0.98 -40.41 -28.46
C GLU A 165 -1.56 -40.61 -27.06
N GLY A 166 -2.68 -41.31 -26.96
CA GLY A 166 -3.23 -41.70 -25.67
C GLY A 166 -3.87 -40.58 -24.85
N VAL A 167 -4.30 -39.47 -25.49
CA VAL A 167 -5.00 -38.35 -24.84
C VAL A 167 -6.12 -38.82 -23.91
N ARG A 168 -6.91 -39.83 -24.33
CA ARG A 168 -8.02 -40.38 -23.55
C ARG A 168 -7.61 -41.07 -22.24
N LYS A 169 -6.34 -41.44 -22.09
CA LYS A 169 -5.76 -42.01 -20.88
C LYS A 169 -4.97 -40.98 -20.06
N SER A 170 -4.86 -39.74 -20.55
CA SER A 170 -4.12 -38.69 -19.84
C SER A 170 -4.85 -38.31 -18.54
N PRO A 171 -4.10 -37.97 -17.47
CA PRO A 171 -4.70 -37.52 -16.21
C PRO A 171 -5.66 -36.33 -16.40
N ILE A 172 -5.35 -35.44 -17.34
CA ILE A 172 -6.17 -34.26 -17.66
C ILE A 172 -7.50 -34.66 -18.30
N TYR A 173 -7.49 -35.61 -19.23
CA TYR A 173 -8.72 -36.10 -19.85
C TYR A 173 -9.60 -36.89 -18.86
N VAL A 174 -9.00 -37.68 -17.97
CA VAL A 174 -9.74 -38.36 -16.89
C VAL A 174 -10.39 -37.33 -15.95
N ARG A 175 -9.65 -36.28 -15.57
CA ARG A 175 -10.19 -35.18 -14.74
C ARG A 175 -11.33 -34.43 -15.45
N TRP A 176 -11.22 -34.23 -16.76
CA TRP A 176 -12.30 -33.65 -17.56
C TRP A 176 -13.55 -34.52 -17.56
N LEU A 177 -13.39 -35.85 -17.74
CA LEU A 177 -14.52 -36.78 -17.65
C LEU A 177 -15.20 -36.71 -16.28
N GLU A 178 -14.44 -36.72 -15.18
CA GLU A 178 -14.98 -36.56 -13.82
C GLU A 178 -15.79 -35.27 -13.68
N ILE A 179 -15.26 -34.14 -14.16
CA ILE A 179 -15.98 -32.85 -14.13
C ILE A 179 -17.26 -32.92 -14.97
N SER A 180 -17.19 -33.49 -16.18
CA SER A 180 -18.35 -33.60 -17.06
C SER A 180 -19.45 -34.48 -16.48
N GLU A 181 -19.11 -35.60 -15.82
CA GLU A 181 -20.08 -36.49 -15.18
C GLU A 181 -20.79 -35.82 -14.01
N GLN A 182 -20.06 -35.02 -13.23
CA GLN A 182 -20.58 -34.24 -12.12
C GLN A 182 -21.47 -33.07 -12.58
N VAL A 183 -21.26 -32.54 -13.79
CA VAL A 183 -22.07 -31.43 -14.33
C VAL A 183 -23.27 -31.92 -15.14
N ASP A 184 -23.07 -32.83 -16.09
CA ASP A 184 -24.05 -33.24 -17.10
C ASP A 184 -25.03 -34.34 -16.63
N GLY A 185 -24.90 -34.82 -15.39
CA GLY A 185 -25.93 -35.65 -14.74
C GLY A 185 -25.89 -37.15 -15.05
N SER A 186 -24.77 -37.65 -15.60
CA SER A 186 -24.52 -39.09 -15.71
C SER A 186 -24.30 -39.73 -14.34
N ALA A 187 -23.73 -39.00 -13.38
CA ALA A 187 -23.60 -39.43 -11.99
C ALA A 187 -24.92 -39.22 -11.21
N PRO A 188 -25.31 -40.16 -10.32
CA PRO A 188 -26.52 -40.05 -9.50
C PRO A 188 -26.51 -38.81 -8.59
N ASP A 189 -25.33 -38.38 -8.15
CA ASP A 189 -25.13 -37.20 -7.30
C ASP A 189 -24.71 -35.94 -8.08
N GLY A 190 -24.75 -35.99 -9.43
CA GLY A 190 -24.36 -34.88 -10.28
C GLY A 190 -25.27 -33.66 -10.16
N LEU A 191 -24.70 -32.48 -10.37
CA LEU A 191 -25.36 -31.19 -10.20
C LEU A 191 -26.66 -31.07 -11.01
N LEU A 192 -26.67 -31.46 -12.29
CA LEU A 192 -27.88 -31.40 -13.12
C LEU A 192 -29.00 -32.30 -12.59
N ARG A 193 -28.69 -33.49 -12.06
CA ARG A 193 -29.68 -34.40 -11.47
C ARG A 193 -30.30 -33.80 -10.22
N GLN A 194 -29.49 -33.19 -9.35
CA GLN A 194 -29.97 -32.53 -8.14
C GLN A 194 -30.83 -31.31 -8.46
N LEU A 195 -30.45 -30.51 -9.47
CA LEU A 195 -31.25 -29.39 -9.96
C LEU A 195 -32.59 -29.85 -10.56
N GLN A 196 -32.61 -30.96 -11.31
CA GLN A 196 -33.84 -31.55 -11.84
C GLN A 196 -34.74 -32.11 -10.73
N ALA A 197 -34.18 -32.83 -9.76
CA ALA A 197 -34.92 -33.40 -8.62
C ALA A 197 -35.58 -32.31 -7.76
N ARG A 198 -34.97 -31.12 -7.70
CA ARG A 198 -35.50 -29.95 -7.00
C ARG A 198 -36.35 -29.04 -7.89
N GLY A 199 -36.56 -29.39 -9.16
CA GLY A 199 -37.45 -28.68 -10.08
C GLY A 199 -36.89 -27.39 -10.70
N TRP A 200 -35.59 -27.10 -10.53
CA TRP A 200 -34.94 -25.92 -11.10
C TRP A 200 -34.66 -26.05 -12.59
N VAL A 201 -34.53 -27.28 -13.10
CA VAL A 201 -34.27 -27.59 -14.51
C VAL A 201 -35.22 -28.70 -14.96
N LYS A 202 -35.83 -28.56 -16.15
CA LYS A 202 -36.66 -29.61 -16.73
C LYS A 202 -35.79 -30.71 -17.34
N ALA A 203 -36.09 -31.96 -17.05
CA ALA A 203 -35.50 -33.07 -17.79
C ALA A 203 -35.93 -32.97 -19.27
N LYS A 204 -34.99 -33.10 -20.20
CA LYS A 204 -35.34 -33.29 -21.61
C LYS A 204 -36.09 -34.62 -21.71
N ALA A 205 -37.39 -34.54 -21.97
CA ALA A 205 -38.17 -35.70 -22.37
C ALA A 205 -37.54 -36.27 -23.64
N ARG A 206 -37.30 -37.58 -23.64
CA ARG A 206 -37.00 -38.34 -24.86
C ARG A 206 -38.28 -38.55 -25.65
#